data_AF-A0A1K1NM14-F1
#
_entry.id   AF-A0A1K1NM14-F1
#
_cell.length_a   1.000
_cell.length_b   1.000
_cell.length_c   1.000
_cell.angle_alpha   90.00
_cell.angle_beta   90.00
_cell.angle_gamma   90.00
#
_symmetry.space_group_name_H-M   'P 1'
#
loop_
_entity.id
_entity.type
_entity.pdbx_description
1 polymer ?
#
loop_
_entity_poly.entity_id
_entity_poly.type
_entity_poly.pdbx_seq_one_letter_code
_entity_poly.pdbx_strand_id
1 'polypeptide(L)'
;MKKLILLALLAIATTAQGQEAYNELRQKAKTTISNPNANAVVKQISQFKLDALNYMAIKMREVMPDSSATFLDKQAIAMDNFVNFYIEKLIESTKQPNVEQVKMIKMFMDASYSNPLFEDKDTELVLSYYNSADSMTRFSLDTDWRKAVAAIAYLYNKKE
;
A
#
# COMPACT_ATOMS: atom_id res chain seq x y z
N MET A 1 9.12 -18.25 -29.20
CA MET A 1 10.08 -17.14 -29.09
C MET A 1 9.90 -16.51 -27.72
N LYS A 2 10.92 -16.63 -26.87
CA LYS A 2 10.91 -16.17 -25.47
C LYS A 2 10.74 -14.65 -25.46
N LYS A 3 9.55 -14.15 -25.10
CA LYS A 3 9.38 -12.74 -24.75
C LYS A 3 9.86 -12.59 -23.31
N LEU A 4 11.12 -12.19 -23.17
CA LEU A 4 11.66 -11.64 -21.92
C LEU A 4 10.85 -10.38 -21.61
N ILE A 5 9.81 -10.50 -20.78
CA ILE A 5 9.22 -9.33 -20.14
C ILE A 5 10.16 -9.00 -18.99
N LEU A 6 11.12 -8.10 -19.27
CA LEU A 6 11.81 -7.37 -18.21
C LEU A 6 10.71 -6.67 -17.41
N LEU A 7 10.38 -7.18 -16.23
CA LEU A 7 9.81 -6.36 -15.17
C LEU A 7 10.87 -5.30 -14.87
N ALA A 8 10.76 -4.14 -15.52
CA ALA A 8 11.41 -2.95 -15.06
C ALA A 8 10.80 -2.63 -13.69
N LEU A 9 11.41 -3.16 -12.63
CA LEU A 9 11.44 -2.49 -11.35
C LEU A 9 11.76 -1.03 -11.66
N LEU A 10 10.75 -0.16 -11.61
CA LEU A 10 10.99 1.27 -11.44
C LEU A 10 11.60 1.42 -10.04
N ALA A 11 12.89 1.10 -9.95
CA ALA A 11 13.77 1.74 -9.02
C ALA A 11 13.81 3.19 -9.48
N ILE A 12 12.92 4.01 -8.94
CA ILE A 12 13.18 5.44 -8.86
C ILE A 12 14.40 5.53 -7.95
N ALA A 13 15.58 5.55 -8.57
CA ALA A 13 16.81 5.92 -7.91
C ALA A 13 16.74 7.43 -7.66
N THR A 14 16.06 7.84 -6.59
CA THR A 14 16.32 9.15 -6.00
C THR A 14 17.60 9.05 -5.19
N THR A 15 18.71 9.42 -5.82
CA THR A 15 19.92 9.75 -5.09
C THR A 15 19.71 11.11 -4.42
N ALA A 16 19.29 11.12 -3.16
CA ALA A 16 19.44 12.28 -2.30
C ALA A 16 19.77 11.79 -0.89
N GLN A 17 20.79 12.40 -0.30
CA GLN A 17 21.49 11.95 0.89
C GLN A 17 20.53 11.76 2.09
N GLY A 18 20.29 10.51 2.46
CA GLY A 18 19.82 10.11 3.79
C GLY A 18 18.33 10.18 4.07
N GLN A 19 17.56 9.20 3.56
CA GLN A 19 16.30 8.72 4.17
C GLN A 19 15.19 9.78 4.40
N GLU A 20 14.41 10.12 3.36
CA GLU A 20 13.28 11.05 3.43
C GLU A 20 11.97 10.54 2.79
N ALA A 21 11.93 9.29 2.30
CA ALA A 21 10.83 8.80 1.47
C ALA A 21 9.47 8.82 2.20
N TYR A 22 9.45 8.49 3.49
CA TYR A 22 8.26 8.61 4.32
C TYR A 22 7.71 10.04 4.33
N ASN A 23 8.57 11.05 4.53
CA ASN A 23 8.16 12.45 4.62
C ASN A 23 7.65 12.95 3.27
N GLU A 24 8.32 12.60 2.18
CA GLU A 24 7.90 12.94 0.82
C GLU A 24 6.52 12.35 0.50
N LEU A 25 6.32 11.04 0.72
CA LEU A 25 5.06 10.36 0.44
C LEU A 25 3.92 10.91 1.30
N ARG A 26 4.20 11.20 2.57
CA ARG A 26 3.23 11.82 3.48
C ARG A 26 2.85 13.22 3.03
N GLN A 27 3.83 14.03 2.63
CA GLN A 27 3.56 15.38 2.14
C GLN A 27 2.79 15.36 0.81
N LYS A 28 3.15 14.45 -0.10
CA LYS A 28 2.42 14.22 -1.36
C LYS A 28 0.95 13.89 -1.08
N ALA A 29 0.68 12.94 -0.18
CA ALA A 29 -0.69 12.56 0.18
C ALA A 29 -1.48 13.76 0.74
N LYS A 30 -0.89 14.53 1.67
CA LYS A 30 -1.51 15.74 2.22
C LYS A 30 -1.86 16.77 1.14
N THR A 31 -0.90 17.08 0.26
CA THR A 31 -1.11 18.04 -0.83
C THR A 31 -2.19 17.57 -1.80
N THR A 32 -2.29 16.26 -2.08
CA THR A 32 -3.37 15.72 -2.92
C THR A 32 -4.74 15.86 -2.27
N ILE A 33 -4.86 15.58 -0.97
CA ILE A 33 -6.13 15.71 -0.23
C ILE A 33 -6.62 17.16 -0.21
N SER A 34 -5.71 18.11 0.05
CA SER A 34 -6.04 19.53 0.12
C SER A 34 -6.24 20.21 -1.24
N ASN A 35 -5.86 19.57 -2.35
CA ASN A 35 -6.03 20.13 -3.68
C ASN A 35 -7.52 20.19 -4.07
N PRO A 36 -8.11 21.39 -4.26
CA PRO A 36 -9.52 21.52 -4.64
C PRO A 36 -9.84 20.89 -6.00
N ASN A 37 -8.85 20.80 -6.89
CA ASN A 37 -9.01 20.28 -8.25
C ASN A 37 -8.80 18.75 -8.36
N ALA A 38 -8.38 18.08 -7.28
CA ALA A 38 -8.26 16.62 -7.29
C ALA A 38 -9.63 15.95 -7.19
N ASN A 39 -9.84 14.89 -7.97
CA ASN A 39 -11.09 14.14 -7.94
C ASN A 39 -11.28 13.38 -6.61
N ALA A 40 -12.52 13.07 -6.25
CA ALA A 40 -12.87 12.46 -4.96
C ALA A 40 -12.19 11.10 -4.73
N VAL A 41 -12.10 10.28 -5.77
CA VAL A 41 -11.49 8.95 -5.76
C VAL A 41 -9.99 9.03 -5.41
N VAL A 42 -9.27 9.94 -6.05
CA VAL A 42 -7.85 10.21 -5.79
C VAL A 42 -7.67 10.73 -4.37
N LYS A 43 -8.55 11.61 -3.90
CA LYS A 43 -8.52 12.10 -2.51
C LYS A 43 -8.72 10.97 -1.50
N GLN A 44 -9.66 10.05 -1.74
CA GLN A 44 -9.89 8.88 -0.86
C GLN A 44 -8.68 7.96 -0.81
N ILE A 45 -8.07 7.63 -1.97
CA ILE A 45 -6.82 6.83 -2.00
C ILE A 45 -5.71 7.55 -1.24
N SER A 46 -5.53 8.86 -1.45
CA SER A 46 -4.52 9.64 -0.74
C SER A 46 -4.79 9.73 0.77
N GLN A 47 -6.05 9.78 1.18
CA GLN A 47 -6.43 9.75 2.60
C GLN A 47 -6.02 8.44 3.25
N PHE A 48 -6.33 7.30 2.62
CA PHE A 48 -5.85 6.00 3.09
C PHE A 48 -4.32 5.96 3.23
N LYS A 49 -3.58 6.40 2.19
CA LYS A 49 -2.11 6.44 2.24
C LYS A 49 -1.58 7.30 3.38
N LEU A 50 -2.17 8.47 3.60
CA LEU A 50 -1.79 9.35 4.70
C LEU A 50 -2.01 8.69 6.06
N ASP A 51 -3.16 8.04 6.24
CA ASP A 51 -3.51 7.38 7.49
C ASP A 51 -2.63 6.16 7.76
N ALA A 52 -2.36 5.34 6.74
CA ALA A 52 -1.42 4.22 6.84
C ALA A 52 0.00 4.67 7.21
N LEU A 53 0.49 5.77 6.61
CA LEU A 53 1.79 6.37 6.94
C LEU A 53 1.81 6.88 8.39
N ASN A 54 0.79 7.63 8.81
CA ASN A 54 0.73 8.17 10.16
C ASN A 54 0.64 7.05 11.21
N TYR A 55 -0.23 6.06 10.99
CA TYR A 55 -0.37 4.88 11.85
C TYR A 55 0.98 4.18 12.01
N MET A 56 1.64 3.86 10.89
CA MET A 56 2.92 3.17 10.89
C MET A 56 4.00 3.94 11.68
N ALA A 57 4.11 5.25 11.47
CA ALA A 57 5.09 6.06 12.17
C ALA A 57 4.81 6.19 13.68
N ILE A 58 3.54 6.20 14.07
CA ILE A 58 3.13 6.20 15.49
C ILE A 58 3.49 4.85 16.12
N LYS A 59 3.01 3.74 15.54
CA LYS A 59 3.26 2.40 16.06
C LYS A 59 4.73 2.03 16.09
N MET A 60 5.52 2.38 15.06
CA MET A 60 6.97 2.14 15.11
C MET A 60 7.61 2.83 16.32
N ARG A 61 7.22 4.07 16.64
CA ARG A 61 7.74 4.75 17.84
C ARG A 61 7.30 4.08 19.15
N GLU A 62 6.09 3.53 19.20
CA GLU A 62 5.54 2.88 20.39
C GLU A 62 6.13 1.49 20.65
N VAL A 63 6.19 0.65 19.62
CA VAL A 63 6.48 -0.79 19.77
C VAL A 63 7.83 -1.21 19.19
N MET A 64 8.46 -0.37 18.38
CA MET A 64 9.78 -0.61 17.79
C MET A 64 10.68 0.64 17.89
N PRO A 65 10.90 1.20 19.10
CA PRO A 65 11.58 2.50 19.27
C PRO A 65 13.01 2.54 18.72
N ASP A 66 13.68 1.38 18.65
CA ASP A 66 15.03 1.25 18.09
C ASP A 66 15.06 1.03 16.56
N SER A 67 13.89 1.04 15.90
CA SER A 67 13.80 0.91 14.45
C SER A 67 14.45 2.10 13.74
N SER A 68 15.18 1.83 12.67
CA SER A 68 15.84 2.88 11.90
C SER A 68 14.86 3.66 11.05
N ALA A 69 15.15 4.94 10.78
CA ALA A 69 14.42 5.74 9.80
C ALA A 69 14.38 5.04 8.42
N THR A 70 15.44 4.30 8.06
CA THR A 70 15.51 3.48 6.86
C THR A 70 14.45 2.39 6.82
N PHE A 71 14.09 1.81 7.97
CA PHE A 71 13.02 0.81 8.03
C PHE A 71 11.66 1.45 7.74
N LEU A 72 11.36 2.60 8.35
CA LEU A 72 10.13 3.36 8.10
C LEU A 72 10.01 3.76 6.62
N ASP A 73 11.09 4.26 6.02
CA ASP A 73 11.13 4.61 4.59
C ASP A 73 10.84 3.42 3.69
N LYS A 74 11.43 2.25 3.97
CA LYS A 74 11.20 1.04 3.19
C LYS A 74 9.76 0.56 3.30
N GLN A 75 9.15 0.64 4.48
CA GLN A 75 7.73 0.32 4.64
C GLN A 75 6.84 1.34 3.91
N ALA A 76 7.16 2.64 3.97
CA ALA A 76 6.42 3.69 3.28
C ALA A 76 6.43 3.52 1.76
N ILE A 77 7.61 3.24 1.17
CA ILE A 77 7.76 2.95 -0.26
C ILE A 77 6.98 1.68 -0.63
N ALA A 78 7.08 0.62 0.17
CA ALA A 78 6.36 -0.62 -0.08
C ALA A 78 4.83 -0.41 -0.04
N MET A 79 4.33 0.41 0.90
CA MET A 79 2.91 0.77 0.98
C MET A 79 2.45 1.52 -0.27
N ASP A 80 3.19 2.55 -0.69
CA ASP A 80 2.81 3.33 -1.88
C ASP A 80 2.79 2.45 -3.14
N ASN A 81 3.80 1.59 -3.30
CA ASN A 81 3.88 0.62 -4.40
C ASN A 81 2.73 -0.38 -4.37
N PHE A 82 2.40 -0.94 -3.19
CA PHE A 82 1.30 -1.89 -3.04
C PHE A 82 -0.03 -1.28 -3.47
N VAL A 83 -0.33 -0.07 -2.97
CA VAL A 83 -1.58 0.62 -3.28
C VAL A 83 -1.63 1.02 -4.75
N ASN A 84 -0.54 1.56 -5.31
CA ASN A 84 -0.51 1.94 -6.74
C ASN A 84 -0.72 0.71 -7.63
N PHE A 85 -0.07 -0.42 -7.31
CA PHE A 85 -0.21 -1.65 -8.06
C PHE A 85 -1.64 -2.22 -7.97
N TYR A 86 -2.26 -2.15 -6.79
CA TYR A 86 -3.67 -2.51 -6.64
C TYR A 86 -4.58 -1.65 -7.54
N ILE A 87 -4.39 -0.34 -7.55
CA ILE A 87 -5.21 0.56 -8.38
C ILE A 87 -5.02 0.28 -9.87
N GLU A 88 -3.78 0.03 -10.31
CA GLU A 88 -3.49 -0.43 -11.68
C GLU A 88 -4.27 -1.71 -12.02
N LYS A 89 -4.18 -2.73 -11.14
CA LYS A 89 -4.91 -3.99 -11.34
C LYS A 89 -6.42 -3.85 -11.25
N LEU A 90 -6.93 -2.95 -10.43
CA LEU A 90 -8.35 -2.63 -10.38
C LEU A 90 -8.82 -2.07 -11.73
N ILE A 91 -8.10 -1.10 -12.30
CA ILE A 91 -8.40 -0.53 -13.61
C ILE A 91 -8.33 -1.60 -14.72
N GLU A 92 -7.29 -2.42 -14.74
CA GLU A 92 -7.16 -3.51 -15.72
C GLU A 92 -8.29 -4.54 -15.60
N SER A 93 -8.71 -4.86 -14.38
CA SER A 93 -9.72 -5.86 -14.10
C SER A 93 -11.12 -5.47 -14.58
N THR A 94 -11.39 -4.19 -14.85
CA THR A 94 -12.68 -3.73 -15.41
C THR A 94 -13.07 -4.41 -16.73
N LYS A 95 -12.08 -4.96 -17.45
CA LYS A 95 -12.26 -5.71 -18.69
C LYS A 95 -12.54 -7.21 -18.48
N GLN A 96 -12.45 -7.68 -17.24
CA GLN A 96 -12.58 -9.09 -16.86
C GLN A 96 -13.96 -9.38 -16.27
N PRO A 97 -14.41 -10.65 -16.26
CA PRO A 97 -15.63 -11.05 -15.56
C PRO A 97 -15.61 -10.64 -14.08
N ASN A 98 -16.77 -10.30 -13.52
CA ASN A 98 -16.90 -9.86 -12.12
C ASN A 98 -16.24 -10.83 -11.12
N VAL A 99 -16.31 -12.14 -11.37
CA VAL A 99 -15.67 -13.16 -10.52
C VAL A 99 -14.16 -12.97 -10.44
N GLU A 100 -13.50 -12.62 -11.56
CA GLU A 100 -12.05 -12.38 -11.57
C GLU A 100 -11.69 -11.04 -10.92
N GLN A 101 -12.55 -10.02 -11.06
CA GLN A 101 -12.40 -8.75 -10.34
C GLN A 101 -12.44 -8.97 -8.82
N VAL A 102 -13.45 -9.70 -8.33
CA VAL A 102 -13.61 -10.02 -6.91
C VAL A 102 -12.42 -10.84 -6.39
N LYS A 103 -11.93 -11.82 -7.15
CA LYS A 103 -10.74 -12.60 -6.78
C LYS A 103 -9.49 -11.72 -6.67
N MET A 104 -9.29 -10.81 -7.61
CA MET A 104 -8.17 -9.86 -7.59
C MET A 104 -8.27 -8.95 -6.35
N ILE A 105 -9.42 -8.34 -6.10
CA ILE A 105 -9.64 -7.48 -4.92
C ILE A 105 -9.36 -8.26 -3.64
N LYS A 106 -9.96 -9.45 -3.48
CA LYS A 106 -9.77 -10.29 -2.29
C LYS A 106 -8.30 -10.66 -2.08
N MET A 107 -7.55 -10.90 -3.15
CA MET A 107 -6.12 -11.22 -3.06
C MET A 107 -5.31 -10.11 -2.39
N PHE A 108 -5.54 -8.84 -2.78
CA PHE A 108 -4.88 -7.69 -2.15
C PHE A 108 -5.36 -7.46 -0.71
N MET A 109 -6.66 -7.61 -0.47
CA MET A 109 -7.22 -7.53 0.89
C MET A 109 -6.57 -8.57 1.82
N ASP A 110 -6.52 -9.84 1.39
CA ASP A 110 -5.94 -10.95 2.16
C ASP A 110 -4.43 -10.74 2.39
N ALA A 111 -3.69 -10.25 1.39
CA ALA A 111 -2.26 -9.98 1.50
C ALA A 111 -1.95 -8.88 2.52
N SER A 112 -2.77 -7.82 2.57
CA SER A 112 -2.67 -6.79 3.61
C SER A 112 -3.04 -7.35 4.98
N TYR A 113 -4.20 -8.01 5.11
CA TYR A 113 -4.71 -8.50 6.39
C TYR A 113 -3.83 -9.58 7.04
N SER A 114 -3.28 -10.50 6.23
CA SER A 114 -2.56 -11.68 6.75
C SER A 114 -1.09 -11.42 7.08
N ASN A 115 -0.61 -10.19 6.93
CA ASN A 115 0.77 -9.81 7.20
C ASN A 115 0.84 -8.63 8.18
N PRO A 116 0.45 -8.77 9.45
CA PRO A 116 0.56 -7.70 10.41
C PRO A 116 2.02 -7.32 10.71
N LEU A 117 2.28 -6.02 10.92
CA LEU A 117 3.61 -5.54 11.29
C LEU A 117 3.76 -5.45 12.82
N PHE A 118 2.72 -4.98 13.51
CA PHE A 118 2.75 -4.71 14.94
C PHE A 118 1.85 -5.66 15.76
N GLU A 119 1.01 -6.44 15.08
CA GLU A 119 -0.01 -7.32 15.69
C GLU A 119 -0.97 -6.56 16.63
N ASP A 120 -1.33 -5.34 16.24
CA ASP A 120 -2.14 -4.44 17.06
C ASP A 120 -3.52 -5.06 17.32
N LYS A 121 -3.95 -5.05 18.59
CA LYS A 121 -5.19 -5.66 19.04
C LYS A 121 -6.39 -4.73 18.93
N ASP A 122 -6.18 -3.44 18.65
CA ASP A 122 -7.26 -2.51 18.33
C ASP A 122 -7.80 -2.78 16.92
N THR A 123 -8.62 -3.83 16.81
CA THR A 123 -9.21 -4.26 15.54
C THR A 123 -10.17 -3.23 14.94
N GLU A 124 -10.75 -2.36 15.77
CA GLU A 124 -11.63 -1.29 15.29
C GLU A 124 -10.81 -0.27 14.49
N LEU A 125 -9.67 0.15 15.03
CA LEU A 125 -8.75 1.05 14.35
C LEU A 125 -8.13 0.38 13.10
N VAL A 126 -7.47 -0.77 13.27
CA VAL A 126 -6.61 -1.32 12.21
C VAL A 126 -7.38 -1.95 11.07
N LEU A 127 -8.66 -2.28 11.25
CA LEU A 127 -9.55 -2.80 10.21
C LEU A 127 -10.61 -1.79 9.77
N SER A 128 -10.52 -0.52 10.19
CA SER A 128 -11.47 0.55 9.82
C SER A 128 -11.69 0.65 8.30
N TYR A 129 -10.61 0.67 7.52
CA TYR A 129 -10.66 0.66 6.06
C TYR A 129 -11.04 -0.71 5.48
N TYR A 130 -10.54 -1.79 6.07
CA TYR A 130 -10.80 -3.16 5.61
C TYR A 130 -12.30 -3.52 5.67
N ASN A 131 -12.97 -3.13 6.75
CA ASN A 131 -14.38 -3.41 6.99
C ASN A 131 -15.33 -2.42 6.27
N SER A 132 -14.84 -1.27 5.82
CA SER A 132 -15.65 -0.29 5.08
C SER A 132 -15.89 -0.75 3.65
N ALA A 133 -17.16 -1.04 3.31
CA ALA A 133 -17.56 -1.41 1.95
C ALA A 133 -17.42 -0.26 0.94
N ASP A 134 -17.48 0.98 1.43
CA ASP A 134 -17.36 2.20 0.62
C ASP A 134 -15.91 2.62 0.36
N SER A 135 -14.95 2.00 1.06
CA SER A 135 -13.52 2.22 0.82
C SER A 135 -13.07 1.45 -0.41
N MET A 136 -12.39 2.12 -1.34
CA MET A 136 -11.74 1.42 -2.45
C MET A 136 -10.47 0.68 -2.03
N THR A 137 -9.79 1.20 -1.01
CA THR A 137 -8.54 0.67 -0.44
C THR A 137 -8.87 -0.07 0.85
N ARG A 138 -9.45 -1.26 0.73
CA ARG A 138 -9.88 -2.09 1.86
C ARG A 138 -8.72 -2.86 2.48
N PHE A 139 -7.75 -2.14 3.01
CA PHE A 139 -6.52 -2.69 3.56
C PHE A 139 -6.44 -2.41 5.06
N SER A 140 -5.73 -3.28 5.78
CA SER A 140 -5.43 -3.06 7.19
C SER A 140 -4.37 -1.97 7.35
N LEU A 141 -4.52 -1.11 8.35
CA LEU A 141 -3.48 -0.15 8.72
C LEU A 141 -2.26 -0.87 9.32
N ASP A 142 -2.49 -1.97 10.05
CA ASP A 142 -1.44 -2.84 10.59
C ASP A 142 -0.94 -3.82 9.54
N THR A 143 -0.34 -3.32 8.46
CA THR A 143 0.25 -4.17 7.41
C THR A 143 1.77 -4.02 7.39
N ASP A 144 2.49 -5.14 7.41
CA ASP A 144 3.87 -5.23 6.95
C ASP A 144 3.88 -5.15 5.42
N TRP A 145 3.92 -3.92 4.93
CA TRP A 145 3.85 -3.60 3.52
C TRP A 145 4.92 -4.29 2.68
N ARG A 146 6.13 -4.53 3.22
CA ARG A 146 7.17 -5.27 2.49
C ARG A 146 6.79 -6.73 2.29
N LYS A 147 6.24 -7.38 3.32
CA LYS A 147 5.72 -8.75 3.19
C LYS A 147 4.48 -8.80 2.30
N ALA A 148 3.57 -7.85 2.41
CA ALA A 148 2.37 -7.78 1.57
C ALA A 148 2.73 -7.63 0.08
N VAL A 149 3.69 -6.76 -0.27
CA VAL A 149 4.22 -6.66 -1.64
C VAL A 149 4.83 -7.98 -2.10
N ALA A 150 5.65 -8.63 -1.27
CA ALA A 150 6.25 -9.91 -1.61
C ALA A 150 5.20 -11.01 -1.83
N ALA A 151 4.15 -11.04 -1.01
CA ALA A 151 3.04 -11.98 -1.14
C ALA A 151 2.30 -11.78 -2.48
N ILE A 152 2.01 -10.53 -2.85
CA ILE A 152 1.38 -10.23 -4.15
C ILE A 152 2.29 -10.62 -5.31
N ALA A 153 3.57 -10.27 -5.26
CA ALA A 153 4.52 -10.66 -6.31
C ALA A 153 4.58 -12.19 -6.49
N TYR A 154 4.62 -12.95 -5.39
CA TYR A 154 4.59 -14.41 -5.44
C TYR A 154 3.31 -14.95 -6.08
N LEU A 155 2.15 -14.40 -5.73
CA LEU A 155 0.85 -14.86 -6.25
C LEU A 155 0.68 -14.59 -7.75
N TYR A 156 1.25 -13.50 -8.27
CA TYR A 156 1.24 -13.21 -9.71
C TYR A 156 2.23 -14.06 -10.49
N ASN A 157 3.42 -14.31 -9.95
CA ASN A 157 4.43 -15.16 -10.60
C ASN A 157 4.02 -16.65 -10.67
N LYS A 158 3.06 -17.11 -9.87
CA LYS A 158 2.51 -18.47 -9.92
C LYS A 158 1.40 -18.66 -10.96
N LYS A 159 0.86 -17.56 -11.51
CA LYS A 159 -0.23 -17.60 -12.50
C LYS A 159 0.26 -17.56 -13.95
N GLU A 160 1.54 -17.27 -14.18
CA GLU A 160 2.22 -17.39 -15.48
C GLU A 160 2.84 -18.77 -15.66
#